data_AF-A0A8T4EX45-F1
#
_entry.id   AF-A0A8T4EX45-F1
#
_cell.length_a   1.000
_cell.length_b   1.000
_cell.length_c   1.000
_cell.angle_alpha   90.00
_cell.angle_beta   90.00
_cell.angle_gamma   90.00
#
_symmetry.space_group_name_H-M   'P 1'
#
loop_
_entity.id
_entity.type
_entity.pdbx_description
1 polymer ?
#
loop_
_entity_poly.entity_id
_entity_poly.type
_entity_poly.pdbx_seq_one_letter_code
_entity_poly.pdbx_strand_id
1 'polypeptide(L)'
;MMDGVPQAFAARAHGTWTSGLSVNEFAAIRSAGFEPVGQVLGSTVHNLGWFYQTPADCGYRGGLFGTGTSRTVTSAMSQGLSAYIGTIYEARRVAMGRMAAECAALGGDGVVAVALDIKPFPAAHGMLEFQAFGTAVRALGPERPARPFLSHLTGQDFAKLLTAGWVPVDMALGLSAGVRHDDWTTVMMSGGLNRLSPVTYGNVEVSGWTELVNVTRHEARHLLMRDAEQAGAEGVVLSDTRLTVHERACGYGGEDSHDHVVEATLLGTSIVSFTKSAAPPRALTIMRLT
;
A
#
# COMPACT_ATOMS: atom_id res chain seq x y z
N MET A 1 -0.62 -27.32 -26.19
CA MET A 1 0.42 -28.11 -25.51
C MET A 1 1.38 -27.12 -24.87
N MET A 2 1.06 -26.71 -23.64
CA MET A 2 2.02 -26.03 -22.75
C MET A 2 1.82 -26.65 -21.39
N ASP A 3 2.82 -27.45 -21.05
CA ASP A 3 2.94 -28.25 -19.85
C ASP A 3 3.10 -27.37 -18.61
N GLY A 4 2.45 -27.80 -17.54
CA GLY A 4 3.01 -27.76 -16.19
C GLY A 4 3.16 -26.41 -15.53
N VAL A 5 2.05 -25.84 -15.04
CA VAL A 5 2.13 -25.09 -13.77
C VAL A 5 2.51 -26.13 -12.70
N PRO A 6 3.62 -25.99 -11.95
CA PRO A 6 3.91 -26.90 -10.86
C PRO A 6 2.74 -26.87 -9.88
N GLN A 7 2.22 -28.06 -9.56
CA GLN A 7 1.23 -28.20 -8.49
C GLN A 7 1.76 -27.48 -7.25
N ALA A 8 0.93 -26.59 -6.68
CA ALA A 8 1.19 -25.96 -5.40
C ALA A 8 1.66 -27.05 -4.41
N PHE A 9 2.80 -26.83 -3.77
CA PHE A 9 3.35 -27.75 -2.78
C PHE A 9 2.25 -28.07 -1.75
N ALA A 10 1.74 -29.30 -1.77
CA ALA A 10 0.73 -29.74 -0.83
C ALA A 10 1.32 -29.69 0.57
N ALA A 11 0.82 -28.77 1.40
CA ALA A 11 1.22 -28.64 2.78
C ALA A 11 0.90 -29.93 3.55
N ARG A 12 1.93 -30.53 4.15
CA ARG A 12 1.76 -31.66 5.07
C ARG A 12 1.29 -31.13 6.43
N ALA A 13 0.16 -31.64 6.92
CA ALA A 13 -0.42 -31.27 8.21
C ALA A 13 0.45 -31.59 9.44
N HIS A 14 1.50 -32.40 9.29
CA HIS A 14 2.51 -32.66 10.31
C HIS A 14 3.90 -32.67 9.67
N GLY A 15 4.70 -31.64 9.93
CA GLY A 15 6.05 -31.47 9.41
C GLY A 15 6.75 -30.23 9.99
N THR A 16 8.04 -30.11 9.74
CA THR A 16 8.82 -28.89 10.01
C THR A 16 8.28 -27.73 9.18
N TRP A 17 8.14 -26.55 9.78
CA TRP A 17 7.65 -25.33 9.14
C TRP A 17 8.67 -24.19 9.32
N THR A 18 8.63 -23.18 8.44
CA THR A 18 9.49 -21.99 8.50
C THR A 18 8.69 -20.74 8.82
N SER A 19 9.34 -19.71 9.38
CA SER A 19 8.74 -18.42 9.72
C SER A 19 9.64 -17.28 9.32
N GLY A 20 9.03 -16.15 8.93
CA GLY A 20 9.74 -14.87 8.86
C GLY A 20 9.76 -14.10 10.18
N LEU A 21 9.13 -14.62 11.24
CA LEU A 21 8.97 -13.92 12.52
C LEU A 21 10.24 -13.95 13.37
N SER A 22 10.49 -12.85 14.08
CA SER A 22 11.45 -12.83 15.18
C SER A 22 10.97 -13.69 16.36
N VAL A 23 11.88 -14.02 17.28
CA VAL A 23 11.56 -14.77 18.51
C VAL A 23 10.46 -14.08 19.33
N ASN A 24 10.51 -12.75 19.42
CA ASN A 24 9.53 -11.95 20.16
C ASN A 24 8.15 -12.03 19.52
N GLU A 25 8.07 -11.95 18.20
CA GLU A 25 6.82 -12.07 17.46
C GLU A 25 6.26 -13.49 17.53
N PHE A 26 7.11 -14.51 17.39
CA PHE A 26 6.72 -15.91 17.54
C PHE A 26 6.07 -16.16 18.91
N ALA A 27 6.69 -15.68 19.99
CA ALA A 27 6.13 -15.79 21.34
C ALA A 27 4.82 -15.00 21.49
N ALA A 28 4.75 -13.78 20.94
CA ALA A 28 3.57 -12.92 21.05
C ALA A 28 2.34 -13.53 20.37
N ILE A 29 2.48 -14.05 19.15
CA ILE A 29 1.38 -14.69 18.41
C ILE A 29 0.82 -15.89 19.17
N ARG A 30 1.71 -16.72 19.74
CA ARG A 30 1.30 -17.86 20.57
C ARG A 30 0.56 -17.44 21.83
N SER A 31 1.03 -16.37 22.49
CA SER A 31 0.32 -15.82 23.65
C SER A 31 -1.08 -15.27 23.31
N ALA A 32 -1.30 -14.87 22.05
CA ALA A 32 -2.58 -14.39 21.55
C ALA A 32 -3.49 -15.52 21.03
N GLY A 33 -3.11 -16.79 21.16
CA GLY A 33 -3.93 -17.93 20.77
C GLY A 33 -3.81 -18.33 19.29
N PHE A 34 -2.69 -17.99 18.65
CA PHE A 34 -2.40 -18.37 17.28
C PHE A 34 -1.12 -19.20 17.20
N GLU A 35 -1.03 -20.08 16.21
CA GLU A 35 0.20 -20.81 15.90
C GLU A 35 0.67 -20.49 14.48
N PRO A 36 1.96 -20.19 14.27
CA PRO A 36 2.51 -20.10 12.93
C PRO A 36 2.48 -21.46 12.23
N VAL A 37 2.12 -21.47 10.95
CA VAL A 37 1.99 -22.69 10.14
C VAL A 37 2.94 -22.73 8.95
N GLY A 38 3.54 -21.60 8.57
CA GLY A 38 4.53 -21.52 7.51
C GLY A 38 4.76 -20.10 7.00
N GLN A 39 5.85 -19.89 6.28
CA GLN A 39 6.06 -18.69 5.48
C GLN A 39 5.27 -18.81 4.17
N VAL A 40 4.70 -17.70 3.71
CA VAL A 40 3.93 -17.63 2.45
C VAL A 40 4.43 -16.50 1.57
N LEU A 41 4.30 -16.68 0.25
CA LEU A 41 4.73 -15.73 -0.77
C LEU A 41 3.64 -15.57 -1.84
N GLY A 42 3.32 -14.32 -2.15
CA GLY A 42 2.57 -13.95 -3.33
C GLY A 42 3.44 -13.11 -4.25
N SER A 43 3.61 -13.50 -5.51
CA SER A 43 4.31 -12.66 -6.49
C SER A 43 3.52 -12.53 -7.78
N THR A 44 3.68 -11.39 -8.45
CA THR A 44 3.22 -11.18 -9.83
C THR A 44 4.07 -10.14 -10.54
N VAL A 45 4.17 -10.25 -11.87
CA VAL A 45 4.79 -9.24 -12.73
C VAL A 45 3.70 -8.65 -13.60
N HIS A 46 3.57 -7.31 -13.60
CA HIS A 46 2.57 -6.59 -14.37
C HIS A 46 3.20 -5.58 -15.31
N ASN A 47 2.65 -5.50 -16.51
CA ASN A 47 2.99 -4.47 -17.49
C ASN A 47 2.20 -3.19 -17.15
N LEU A 48 2.90 -2.08 -16.99
CA LEU A 48 2.28 -0.78 -16.73
C LEU A 48 1.49 -0.22 -17.94
N GLY A 49 1.63 -0.87 -19.09
CA GLY A 49 0.88 -0.60 -20.30
C GLY A 49 1.28 0.71 -20.98
N TRP A 50 0.56 1.01 -22.06
CA TRP A 50 0.77 2.22 -22.87
C TRP A 50 0.59 3.51 -22.06
N PHE A 51 -0.35 3.52 -21.10
CA PHE A 51 -0.68 4.71 -20.31
C PHE A 51 0.45 5.20 -19.40
N TYR A 52 1.40 4.33 -19.04
CA TYR A 52 2.63 4.74 -18.35
C TYR A 52 3.58 5.54 -19.24
N GLN A 53 3.52 5.33 -20.56
CA GLN A 53 4.42 5.96 -21.53
C GLN A 53 3.80 7.22 -22.16
N THR A 54 2.49 7.41 -22.08
CA THR A 54 1.85 8.63 -22.59
C THR A 54 1.81 9.72 -21.54
N PRO A 55 2.12 10.99 -21.91
CA PRO A 55 1.95 12.12 -21.02
C PRO A 55 0.50 12.21 -20.53
N ALA A 56 0.29 11.99 -19.23
CA ALA A 56 -0.99 12.29 -18.59
C ALA A 56 -1.32 13.78 -18.76
N ASP A 57 -2.59 14.14 -19.01
CA ASP A 57 -3.05 15.54 -19.01
C ASP A 57 -2.56 16.21 -17.72
N CYS A 58 -1.67 17.18 -17.86
CA CYS A 58 -1.05 17.89 -16.74
C CYS A 58 -1.94 19.01 -16.18
N GLY A 59 -3.16 19.14 -16.71
CA GLY A 59 -4.11 20.17 -16.30
C GLY A 59 -3.83 21.54 -16.89
N TYR A 60 -2.74 21.70 -17.64
CA TYR A 60 -2.41 22.95 -18.29
C TYR A 60 -3.42 23.29 -19.39
N ARG A 61 -3.81 24.56 -19.45
CA ARG A 61 -4.60 25.13 -20.53
C ARG A 61 -3.89 26.40 -21.01
N GLY A 62 -3.42 26.37 -22.25
CA GLY A 62 -2.70 27.48 -22.86
C GLY A 62 -3.55 28.75 -22.92
N GLY A 63 -2.92 29.90 -22.66
CA GLY A 63 -3.53 31.23 -22.71
C GLY A 63 -2.82 32.12 -23.73
N LEU A 64 -3.49 33.18 -24.17
CA LEU A 64 -2.89 34.19 -25.05
C LEU A 64 -1.73 34.88 -24.31
N PHE A 65 -0.62 35.18 -25.00
CA PHE A 65 0.53 35.87 -24.42
C PHE A 65 1.19 35.18 -23.20
N GLY A 66 1.16 33.84 -23.12
CA GLY A 66 1.82 33.10 -22.04
C GLY A 66 1.05 33.08 -20.70
N THR A 67 -0.24 33.43 -20.72
CA THR A 67 -1.11 33.48 -19.53
C THR A 67 -1.85 32.15 -19.26
N GLY A 68 -1.23 31.03 -19.58
CA GLY A 68 -1.85 29.72 -19.37
C GLY A 68 -2.16 29.45 -17.90
N THR A 69 -3.24 28.71 -17.64
CA THR A 69 -3.64 28.33 -16.29
C THR A 69 -3.32 26.86 -16.05
N SER A 70 -2.83 26.54 -14.86
CA SER A 70 -2.62 25.17 -14.41
C SER A 70 -3.60 24.80 -13.30
N ARG A 71 -4.05 23.54 -13.33
CA ARG A 71 -4.81 22.93 -12.24
C ARG A 71 -4.16 21.61 -11.86
N THR A 72 -4.29 21.24 -10.60
CA THR A 72 -3.94 19.89 -10.16
C THR A 72 -4.89 18.87 -10.79
N VAL A 73 -4.31 17.80 -11.36
CA VAL A 73 -5.05 16.68 -11.94
C VAL A 73 -4.60 15.41 -11.24
N THR A 74 -5.54 14.71 -10.60
CA THR A 74 -5.27 13.44 -9.92
C THR A 74 -5.67 12.24 -10.76
N SER A 75 -5.41 11.04 -10.22
CA SER A 75 -5.78 9.77 -10.82
C SER A 75 -7.28 9.60 -11.03
N ALA A 76 -8.13 10.28 -10.25
CA ALA A 76 -9.57 10.31 -10.51
C ALA A 76 -9.97 11.18 -11.72
N MET A 77 -9.10 12.09 -12.17
CA MET A 77 -9.40 13.08 -13.21
C MET A 77 -8.66 12.81 -14.53
N SER A 78 -7.61 11.99 -14.52
CA SER A 78 -6.79 11.66 -15.68
C SER A 78 -6.86 10.18 -16.01
N GLN A 79 -7.28 9.84 -17.24
CA GLN A 79 -7.34 8.45 -17.70
C GLN A 79 -5.99 7.74 -17.63
N GLY A 80 -4.89 8.46 -17.96
CA GLY A 80 -3.54 7.89 -17.91
C GLY A 80 -3.10 7.54 -16.50
N LEU A 81 -3.28 8.48 -15.55
CA LEU A 81 -2.98 8.23 -14.14
C LEU A 81 -3.91 7.16 -13.55
N SER A 82 -5.21 7.18 -13.90
CA SER A 82 -6.17 6.18 -13.46
C SER A 82 -5.75 4.77 -13.89
N ALA A 83 -5.34 4.59 -15.15
CA ALA A 83 -4.88 3.31 -15.66
C ALA A 83 -3.59 2.84 -14.96
N TYR A 84 -2.62 3.73 -14.75
CA TYR A 84 -1.40 3.42 -14.00
C TYR A 84 -1.70 2.94 -12.58
N ILE A 85 -2.50 3.70 -11.83
CA ILE A 85 -2.93 3.36 -10.47
C ILE A 85 -3.72 2.05 -10.46
N GLY A 86 -4.62 1.85 -11.42
CA GLY A 86 -5.40 0.64 -11.60
C GLY A 86 -4.54 -0.61 -11.78
N THR A 87 -3.47 -0.53 -12.57
CA THR A 87 -2.51 -1.64 -12.72
C THR A 87 -1.85 -2.00 -11.39
N ILE A 88 -1.47 -1.02 -10.58
CA ILE A 88 -0.85 -1.27 -9.27
C ILE A 88 -1.84 -1.95 -8.31
N TYR A 89 -3.10 -1.49 -8.29
CA TYR A 89 -4.17 -2.12 -7.50
C TYR A 89 -4.40 -3.58 -7.92
N GLU A 90 -4.50 -3.84 -9.23
CA GLU A 90 -4.73 -5.19 -9.75
C GLU A 90 -3.54 -6.11 -9.45
N ALA A 91 -2.31 -5.63 -9.66
CA ALA A 91 -1.11 -6.40 -9.37
C ALA A 91 -1.02 -6.80 -7.91
N ARG A 92 -1.30 -5.86 -6.99
CA ARG A 92 -1.40 -6.15 -5.56
C ARG A 92 -2.46 -7.20 -5.28
N ARG A 93 -3.68 -7.04 -5.83
CA ARG A 93 -4.79 -7.97 -5.63
C ARG A 93 -4.41 -9.39 -6.04
N VAL A 94 -3.71 -9.55 -7.16
CA VAL A 94 -3.23 -10.85 -7.64
C VAL A 94 -2.14 -11.43 -6.73
N ALA A 95 -1.13 -10.64 -6.35
CA ALA A 95 -0.06 -11.10 -5.45
C ALA A 95 -0.64 -11.54 -4.09
N MET A 96 -1.47 -10.70 -3.47
CA MET A 96 -2.10 -11.00 -2.18
C MET A 96 -3.08 -12.16 -2.26
N GLY A 97 -3.84 -12.30 -3.34
CA GLY A 97 -4.71 -13.45 -3.57
C GLY A 97 -3.94 -14.77 -3.62
N ARG A 98 -2.75 -14.77 -4.25
CA ARG A 98 -1.86 -15.94 -4.27
C ARG A 98 -1.32 -16.28 -2.89
N MET A 99 -0.88 -15.27 -2.13
CA MET A 99 -0.45 -15.44 -0.73
C MET A 99 -1.58 -16.02 0.14
N ALA A 100 -2.79 -15.48 0.02
CA ALA A 100 -3.94 -15.96 0.78
C ALA A 100 -4.30 -17.41 0.43
N ALA A 101 -4.21 -17.78 -0.86
CA ALA A 101 -4.42 -19.15 -1.31
C ALA A 101 -3.36 -20.11 -0.72
N GLU A 102 -2.09 -19.70 -0.68
CA GLU A 102 -1.02 -20.48 -0.06
C GLU A 102 -1.22 -20.63 1.46
N CYS A 103 -1.62 -19.55 2.14
CA CYS A 103 -1.99 -19.57 3.55
C CYS A 103 -3.11 -20.58 3.82
N ALA A 104 -4.17 -20.57 3.01
CA ALA A 104 -5.27 -21.52 3.13
C ALA A 104 -4.80 -22.97 2.88
N ALA A 105 -3.93 -23.18 1.90
CA ALA A 105 -3.35 -24.50 1.61
C ALA A 105 -2.51 -25.05 2.78
N LEU A 106 -1.83 -24.19 3.53
CA LEU A 106 -1.11 -24.52 4.79
C LEU A 106 -2.06 -24.72 5.99
N GLY A 107 -3.36 -24.53 5.80
CA GLY A 107 -4.37 -24.58 6.85
C GLY A 107 -4.33 -23.37 7.79
N GLY A 108 -3.75 -22.24 7.36
CA GLY A 108 -3.74 -20.97 8.08
C GLY A 108 -5.04 -20.20 7.93
N ASP A 109 -5.33 -19.38 8.94
CA ASP A 109 -6.49 -18.49 9.07
C ASP A 109 -6.17 -17.04 8.74
N GLY A 110 -4.90 -16.73 8.54
CA GLY A 110 -4.45 -15.42 8.10
C GLY A 110 -2.94 -15.34 8.02
N VAL A 111 -2.46 -14.21 7.54
CA VAL A 111 -1.04 -13.91 7.38
C VAL A 111 -0.71 -12.65 8.16
N VAL A 112 0.33 -12.73 8.97
CA VAL A 112 0.88 -11.60 9.72
C VAL A 112 2.25 -11.21 9.20
N ALA A 113 2.72 -10.04 9.63
CA ALA A 113 3.99 -9.45 9.22
C ALA A 113 4.14 -9.43 7.69
N VAL A 114 3.03 -9.13 6.99
CA VAL A 114 3.04 -9.02 5.54
C VAL A 114 3.87 -7.81 5.14
N ALA A 115 4.94 -8.06 4.41
CA ALA A 115 5.73 -7.03 3.76
C ALA A 115 5.46 -7.07 2.26
N LEU A 116 5.23 -5.90 1.67
CA LEU A 116 4.99 -5.71 0.24
C LEU A 116 6.18 -4.95 -0.36
N ASP A 117 6.73 -5.50 -1.42
CA ASP A 117 7.82 -4.93 -2.19
C ASP A 117 7.38 -4.79 -3.66
N ILE A 118 7.65 -3.61 -4.23
CA ILE A 118 7.27 -3.26 -5.60
C ILE A 118 8.52 -2.72 -6.28
N LYS A 119 9.00 -3.42 -7.30
CA LYS A 119 10.26 -3.12 -7.96
C LYS A 119 10.14 -3.19 -9.48
N PRO A 120 10.91 -2.40 -10.24
CA PRO A 120 11.07 -2.65 -11.67
C PRO A 120 11.57 -4.07 -11.92
N PHE A 121 10.97 -4.76 -12.90
CA PHE A 121 11.39 -6.10 -13.26
C PHE A 121 12.64 -6.01 -14.16
N PRO A 122 13.81 -6.55 -13.74
CA PRO A 122 15.08 -6.26 -14.42
C PRO A 122 15.15 -6.70 -15.89
N ALA A 123 14.40 -7.74 -16.26
CA ALA A 123 14.46 -8.32 -17.60
C ALA A 123 13.59 -7.59 -18.63
N ALA A 124 12.76 -6.61 -18.24
CA ALA A 124 11.87 -5.92 -19.17
C ALA A 124 11.49 -4.50 -18.71
N HIS A 125 11.55 -3.54 -19.63
CA HIS A 125 11.13 -2.16 -19.38
C HIS A 125 9.61 -2.05 -19.20
N GLY A 126 9.17 -1.15 -18.32
CA GLY A 126 7.74 -0.89 -18.07
C GLY A 126 7.01 -2.02 -17.34
N MET A 127 7.75 -2.96 -16.76
CA MET A 127 7.23 -4.06 -15.96
C MET A 127 7.55 -3.83 -14.48
N LEU A 128 6.58 -4.04 -13.60
CA LEU A 128 6.78 -4.05 -12.16
C LEU A 128 6.57 -5.46 -11.62
N GLU A 129 7.50 -5.91 -10.78
CA GLU A 129 7.33 -7.07 -9.92
C GLU A 129 6.76 -6.64 -8.57
N PHE A 130 5.70 -7.32 -8.17
CA PHE A 130 5.05 -7.20 -6.88
C PHE A 130 5.33 -8.46 -6.10
N GLN A 131 5.95 -8.33 -4.94
CA GLN A 131 6.23 -9.44 -4.05
C GLN A 131 5.65 -9.14 -2.68
N ALA A 132 4.85 -10.06 -2.17
CA ALA A 132 4.31 -10.02 -0.82
C ALA A 132 4.80 -11.27 -0.09
N PHE A 133 5.38 -11.12 1.08
CA PHE A 133 5.77 -12.26 1.93
C PHE A 133 5.31 -12.04 3.37
N GLY A 134 5.03 -13.12 4.08
CA GLY A 134 4.58 -13.07 5.47
C GLY A 134 4.58 -14.44 6.12
N THR A 135 4.06 -14.51 7.34
CA THR A 135 3.91 -15.78 8.05
C THR A 135 2.42 -16.11 8.19
N ALA A 136 2.01 -17.24 7.63
CA ALA A 136 0.68 -17.80 7.84
C ALA A 136 0.54 -18.28 9.29
N VAL A 137 -0.59 -17.96 9.90
CA VAL A 137 -0.96 -18.30 11.27
C VAL A 137 -2.32 -18.96 11.30
N ARG A 138 -2.53 -19.87 12.24
CA ARG A 138 -3.79 -20.56 12.50
C ARG A 138 -4.29 -20.21 13.90
N ALA A 139 -5.58 -19.90 14.03
CA ALA A 139 -6.20 -19.70 15.33
C ALA A 139 -6.34 -21.05 16.05
N LEU A 140 -6.06 -21.08 17.36
CA LEU A 140 -6.27 -22.26 18.20
C LEU A 140 -7.71 -22.37 18.72
N GLY A 141 -8.51 -21.31 18.56
CA GLY A 141 -9.90 -21.25 18.97
C GLY A 141 -10.85 -21.96 17.99
N PRO A 142 -12.12 -22.18 18.41
CA PRO A 142 -13.13 -22.80 17.56
C PRO A 142 -13.62 -21.87 16.44
N GLU A 143 -13.50 -20.56 16.63
CA GLU A 143 -13.88 -19.56 15.64
C GLU A 143 -12.73 -19.35 14.65
N ARG A 144 -13.01 -19.61 13.38
CA ARG A 144 -12.07 -19.43 12.28
C ARG A 144 -12.71 -18.53 11.22
N PRO A 145 -11.95 -17.61 10.62
CA PRO A 145 -12.47 -16.74 9.57
C PRO A 145 -12.78 -17.56 8.31
N ALA A 146 -13.82 -17.16 7.56
CA ALA A 146 -14.20 -17.84 6.33
C ALA A 146 -13.16 -17.69 5.20
N ARG A 147 -12.36 -16.63 5.24
CA ARG A 147 -11.24 -16.36 4.34
C ARG A 147 -10.02 -15.93 5.16
N PRO A 148 -8.78 -16.27 4.74
CA PRO A 148 -7.60 -15.80 5.44
C PRO A 148 -7.55 -14.27 5.49
N PHE A 149 -7.32 -13.70 6.68
CA PHE A 149 -7.00 -12.27 6.79
C PHE A 149 -5.56 -12.01 6.36
N LEU A 150 -5.28 -10.81 5.84
CA LEU A 150 -3.91 -10.37 5.58
C LEU A 150 -3.60 -9.17 6.46
N SER A 151 -2.43 -9.16 7.09
CA SER A 151 -2.04 -8.10 8.00
C SER A 151 -0.57 -7.75 7.89
N HIS A 152 -0.27 -6.46 7.72
CA HIS A 152 1.10 -5.95 7.77
C HIS A 152 1.68 -5.94 9.18
N LEU A 153 0.82 -6.04 10.21
CA LEU A 153 1.22 -5.90 11.61
C LEU A 153 2.24 -6.97 11.96
N THR A 154 3.27 -6.56 12.70
CA THR A 154 4.21 -7.49 13.33
C THR A 154 3.45 -8.47 14.23
N GLY A 155 4.06 -9.62 14.55
CA GLY A 155 3.42 -10.57 15.47
C GLY A 155 3.13 -9.96 16.85
N GLN A 156 3.96 -9.03 17.30
CA GLN A 156 3.76 -8.31 18.56
C GLN A 156 2.58 -7.32 18.48
N ASP A 157 2.48 -6.54 17.40
CA ASP A 157 1.42 -5.55 17.25
C ASP A 157 0.08 -6.21 16.96
N PHE A 158 0.07 -7.33 16.23
CA PHE A 158 -1.10 -8.20 16.08
C PHE A 158 -1.61 -8.68 17.45
N ALA A 159 -0.73 -9.19 18.31
CA ALA A 159 -1.12 -9.64 19.66
C ALA A 159 -1.68 -8.49 20.53
N LYS A 160 -1.09 -7.29 20.44
CA LYS A 160 -1.60 -6.09 21.13
C LYS A 160 -2.97 -5.67 20.61
N LEU A 161 -3.16 -5.69 19.28
CA LEU A 161 -4.42 -5.35 18.63
C LEU A 161 -5.56 -6.25 19.15
N LEU A 162 -5.34 -7.57 19.18
CA LEU A 162 -6.30 -8.53 19.71
C LEU A 162 -6.61 -8.30 21.19
N THR A 163 -5.58 -7.96 21.99
CA THR A 163 -5.74 -7.65 23.41
C THR A 163 -6.59 -6.39 23.62
N ALA A 164 -6.50 -5.43 22.70
CA ALA A 164 -7.28 -4.20 22.70
C ALA A 164 -8.73 -4.40 22.19
N GLY A 165 -9.15 -5.62 21.83
CA GLY A 165 -10.51 -5.91 21.37
C GLY A 165 -10.73 -5.67 19.87
N TRP A 166 -9.66 -5.67 19.08
CA TRP A 166 -9.70 -5.48 17.63
C TRP A 166 -9.11 -6.69 16.90
N VAL A 167 -9.70 -7.09 15.79
CA VAL A 167 -9.16 -8.14 14.91
C VAL A 167 -8.86 -7.55 13.52
N PRO A 168 -7.80 -8.01 12.84
CA PRO A 168 -7.56 -7.63 11.47
C PRO A 168 -8.54 -8.33 10.52
N VAL A 169 -8.92 -7.63 9.47
CA VAL A 169 -9.82 -8.13 8.42
C VAL A 169 -9.04 -8.40 7.14
N ASP A 170 -8.31 -7.40 6.67
CA ASP A 170 -7.52 -7.46 5.43
C ASP A 170 -6.48 -6.34 5.41
N MET A 171 -5.57 -6.38 4.44
CA MET A 171 -4.70 -5.25 4.18
C MET A 171 -5.43 -4.20 3.35
N ALA A 172 -5.29 -2.93 3.72
CA ALA A 172 -5.83 -1.80 2.98
C ALA A 172 -4.74 -1.07 2.18
N LEU A 173 -5.09 -0.57 1.00
CA LEU A 173 -4.24 0.27 0.15
C LEU A 173 -4.98 1.54 -0.30
N GLY A 174 -4.35 2.69 -0.07
CA GLY A 174 -4.70 3.96 -0.72
C GLY A 174 -3.59 4.41 -1.64
N LEU A 175 -3.84 4.48 -2.94
CA LEU A 175 -2.85 4.94 -3.91
C LEU A 175 -3.45 6.03 -4.80
N SER A 176 -2.75 7.15 -4.91
CA SER A 176 -3.10 8.23 -5.84
C SER A 176 -1.83 8.78 -6.48
N ALA A 177 -1.96 9.22 -7.72
CA ALA A 177 -0.97 10.06 -8.38
C ALA A 177 -1.64 11.37 -8.79
N GLY A 178 -0.92 12.46 -8.62
CA GLY A 178 -1.33 13.79 -9.04
C GLY A 178 -0.25 14.45 -9.87
N VAL A 179 -0.66 15.28 -10.82
CA VAL A 179 0.23 16.11 -11.63
C VAL A 179 -0.25 17.55 -11.61
N ARG A 180 0.68 18.49 -11.57
CA ARG A 180 0.43 19.91 -11.81
C ARG A 180 1.54 20.48 -12.70
N HIS A 181 1.14 21.25 -13.69
CA HIS A 181 2.05 22.04 -14.50
C HIS A 181 2.46 23.34 -13.80
N ASP A 182 3.70 23.80 -13.99
CA ASP A 182 4.10 25.11 -13.49
C ASP A 182 3.42 26.23 -14.28
N ASP A 183 2.71 27.11 -13.59
CA ASP A 183 2.14 28.33 -14.16
C ASP A 183 2.96 29.56 -13.75
N TRP A 184 2.63 30.71 -14.32
CA TRP A 184 3.30 31.98 -14.01
C TRP A 184 3.38 32.24 -12.50
N THR A 185 2.30 31.98 -11.77
CA THR A 185 2.26 32.16 -10.31
C THR A 185 3.23 31.25 -9.58
N THR A 186 3.28 29.98 -9.97
CA THR A 186 4.16 28.96 -9.39
C THR A 186 5.63 29.31 -9.65
N VAL A 187 5.97 29.65 -10.89
CA VAL A 187 7.33 30.07 -11.28
C VAL A 187 7.76 31.33 -10.54
N MET A 188 6.88 32.32 -10.40
CA MET A 188 7.19 33.55 -9.66
C MET A 188 7.46 33.26 -8.18
N MET A 189 6.62 32.44 -7.54
CA MET A 189 6.76 32.06 -6.13
C MET A 189 7.98 31.18 -5.85
N SER A 190 8.39 30.34 -6.81
CA SER A 190 9.56 29.48 -6.69
C SER A 190 10.89 30.15 -7.09
N GLY A 191 10.87 31.43 -7.49
CA GLY A 191 12.06 32.27 -7.74
C GLY A 191 12.25 32.74 -9.19
N GLY A 192 11.21 33.32 -9.79
CA GLY A 192 10.95 33.32 -11.23
C GLY A 192 11.93 33.91 -12.28
N LEU A 193 11.59 33.53 -13.53
CA LEU A 193 12.06 33.82 -14.90
C LEU A 193 13.54 33.81 -15.26
N ASN A 194 14.46 33.86 -14.32
CA ASN A 194 15.84 33.52 -14.59
C ASN A 194 16.58 33.30 -13.27
N ARG A 195 17.43 32.27 -13.22
CA ARG A 195 18.50 32.07 -12.22
C ARG A 195 19.51 33.25 -12.19
N LEU A 196 19.15 34.43 -12.69
CA LEU A 196 19.94 35.65 -12.89
C LEU A 196 19.35 36.90 -12.21
N SER A 197 18.18 36.85 -11.56
CA SER A 197 17.70 37.98 -10.74
C SER A 197 17.19 37.51 -9.37
N PRO A 198 17.90 37.79 -8.27
CA PRO A 198 17.56 37.34 -6.92
C PRO A 198 16.49 38.25 -6.31
N VAL A 199 15.39 38.50 -7.02
CA VAL A 199 14.16 38.95 -6.35
C VAL A 199 13.53 37.68 -5.79
N THR A 200 14.16 37.18 -4.73
CA THR A 200 13.69 36.05 -3.95
C THR A 200 12.40 36.51 -3.28
N TYR A 201 11.25 36.07 -3.77
CA TYR A 201 10.13 35.86 -2.86
C TYR A 201 10.69 34.92 -1.79
N GLY A 202 10.78 35.38 -0.54
CA GLY A 202 11.60 34.75 0.50
C GLY A 202 11.14 33.34 0.92
N ASN A 203 11.03 33.07 2.22
CA ASN A 203 10.45 31.82 2.71
C ASN A 203 8.92 31.86 2.55
N VAL A 204 8.43 31.71 1.33
CA VAL A 204 7.00 31.71 1.01
C VAL A 204 6.54 30.32 0.60
N GLU A 205 5.29 30.01 0.91
CA GLU A 205 4.65 28.79 0.43
C GLU A 205 4.39 28.89 -1.09
N VAL A 206 4.81 27.88 -1.84
CA VAL A 206 4.43 27.73 -3.26
C VAL A 206 3.08 27.03 -3.31
N SER A 207 2.01 27.82 -3.28
CA SER A 207 0.64 27.31 -3.07
C SER A 207 0.21 26.24 -4.08
N GLY A 208 0.65 26.35 -5.35
CA GLY A 208 0.33 25.36 -6.38
C GLY A 208 0.92 23.98 -6.11
N TRP A 209 2.16 23.92 -5.62
CA TRP A 209 2.81 22.66 -5.26
C TRP A 209 2.27 22.10 -3.93
N THR A 210 1.99 22.97 -2.96
CA THR A 210 1.34 22.55 -1.71
C THR A 210 -0.06 21.97 -1.97
N GLU A 211 -0.84 22.61 -2.85
CA GLU A 211 -2.13 22.10 -3.31
C GLU A 211 -1.98 20.70 -3.92
N LEU A 212 -1.03 20.53 -4.86
CA LEU A 212 -0.77 19.24 -5.51
C LEU A 212 -0.52 18.12 -4.48
N VAL A 213 0.36 18.37 -3.50
CA VAL A 213 0.66 17.40 -2.44
C VAL A 213 -0.58 17.09 -1.61
N ASN A 214 -1.32 18.11 -1.19
CA ASN A 214 -2.47 17.93 -0.30
C ASN A 214 -3.62 17.19 -0.98
N VAL A 215 -3.97 17.57 -2.21
CA VAL A 215 -5.06 16.95 -2.97
C VAL A 215 -4.74 15.49 -3.28
N THR A 216 -3.52 15.18 -3.71
CA THR A 216 -3.08 13.80 -4.01
C THR A 216 -3.12 12.93 -2.75
N ARG A 217 -2.60 13.43 -1.62
CA ARG A 217 -2.65 12.71 -0.33
C ARG A 217 -4.08 12.50 0.16
N HIS A 218 -4.94 13.50 -0.02
CA HIS A 218 -6.35 13.40 0.35
C HIS A 218 -7.07 12.34 -0.47
N GLU A 219 -6.85 12.29 -1.80
CA GLU A 219 -7.40 11.26 -2.66
C GLU A 219 -6.92 9.85 -2.25
N ALA A 220 -5.62 9.66 -2.01
CA ALA A 220 -5.09 8.37 -1.58
C ALA A 220 -5.71 7.91 -0.24
N ARG A 221 -5.90 8.82 0.72
CA ARG A 221 -6.60 8.50 1.98
C ARG A 221 -8.05 8.11 1.74
N HIS A 222 -8.76 8.82 0.88
CA HIS A 222 -10.15 8.50 0.56
C HIS A 222 -10.27 7.11 -0.10
N LEU A 223 -9.34 6.75 -0.98
CA LEU A 223 -9.27 5.41 -1.57
C LEU A 223 -8.94 4.32 -0.53
N LEU A 224 -8.04 4.60 0.41
CA LEU A 224 -7.76 3.69 1.53
C LEU A 224 -9.02 3.41 2.38
N MET A 225 -9.78 4.45 2.70
CA MET A 225 -11.01 4.30 3.49
C MET A 225 -12.06 3.49 2.72
N ARG A 226 -12.21 3.73 1.41
CA ARG A 226 -13.09 2.92 0.55
C ARG A 226 -12.69 1.45 0.50
N ASP A 227 -11.39 1.15 0.43
CA ASP A 227 -10.88 -0.22 0.45
C ASP A 227 -11.22 -0.91 1.79
N ALA A 228 -11.07 -0.19 2.91
CA ALA A 228 -11.45 -0.68 4.23
C ALA A 228 -12.97 -0.91 4.38
N GLU A 229 -13.79 0.02 3.88
CA GLU A 229 -15.25 -0.09 3.88
C GLU A 229 -15.70 -1.30 3.05
N GLN A 230 -15.11 -1.53 1.88
CA GLN A 230 -15.40 -2.71 1.03
C GLN A 230 -15.03 -4.02 1.72
N ALA A 231 -14.00 -4.01 2.57
CA ALA A 231 -13.63 -5.15 3.40
C ALA A 231 -14.58 -5.34 4.62
N GLY A 232 -15.47 -4.39 4.90
CA GLY A 232 -16.37 -4.42 6.07
C GLY A 232 -15.69 -4.02 7.37
N ALA A 233 -14.63 -3.23 7.31
CA ALA A 233 -13.87 -2.79 8.48
C ALA A 233 -14.38 -1.49 9.09
N GLU A 234 -14.12 -1.29 10.38
CA GLU A 234 -14.46 -0.07 11.13
C GLU A 234 -13.34 0.98 11.07
N GLY A 235 -12.10 0.56 10.82
CA GLY A 235 -10.95 1.46 10.74
C GLY A 235 -9.72 0.82 10.13
N VAL A 236 -8.64 1.59 10.00
CA VAL A 236 -7.36 1.14 9.45
C VAL A 236 -6.22 1.58 10.36
N VAL A 237 -5.34 0.65 10.72
CA VAL A 237 -4.04 0.96 11.34
C VAL A 237 -3.03 1.11 10.21
N LEU A 238 -2.41 2.28 10.08
CA LEU A 238 -1.40 2.56 9.06
C LEU A 238 -0.02 2.03 9.49
N SER A 239 0.72 1.44 8.56
CA SER A 239 2.15 1.14 8.72
C SER A 239 3.04 2.12 7.98
N ASP A 240 2.72 2.33 6.71
CA ASP A 240 3.55 3.07 5.79
C ASP A 240 2.74 4.15 5.11
N THR A 241 3.35 5.32 4.99
CA THR A 241 2.84 6.44 4.21
C THR A 241 4.01 6.97 3.41
N ARG A 242 4.00 6.66 2.12
CA ARG A 242 5.03 7.09 1.19
C ARG A 242 4.50 8.20 0.32
N LEU A 243 5.29 9.26 0.19
CA LEU A 243 5.05 10.35 -0.72
C LEU A 243 6.31 10.53 -1.56
N THR A 244 6.21 10.34 -2.86
CA THR A 244 7.29 10.64 -3.80
C THR A 244 6.90 11.86 -4.63
N VAL A 245 7.88 12.72 -4.88
CA VAL A 245 7.71 13.90 -5.72
C VAL A 245 8.81 13.86 -6.75
N HIS A 246 8.45 14.02 -8.02
CA HIS A 246 9.41 14.08 -9.11
C HIS A 246 8.93 15.03 -10.20
N GLU A 247 9.89 15.59 -10.94
CA GLU A 247 9.63 16.45 -12.08
C GLU A 247 9.67 15.63 -13.37
N ARG A 248 8.89 16.06 -14.36
CA ARG A 248 9.00 15.58 -15.75
C ARG A 248 8.84 16.75 -16.72
N ALA A 249 9.48 16.64 -17.89
CA ALA A 249 9.25 17.59 -18.96
C ALA A 249 7.82 17.49 -19.48
N CYS A 250 7.17 18.63 -19.69
CA CYS A 250 5.83 18.68 -20.24
C CYS A 250 5.85 18.77 -21.77
N GLY A 251 5.21 17.82 -22.46
CA GLY A 251 5.11 17.85 -23.92
C GLY A 251 4.22 18.97 -24.49
N TYR A 252 3.47 19.70 -23.66
CA TYR A 252 2.49 20.70 -24.09
C TYR A 252 2.95 22.17 -23.96
N GLY A 253 4.00 22.46 -23.20
CA GLY A 253 4.34 23.84 -22.80
C GLY A 253 5.61 24.46 -23.42
N GLY A 254 6.30 23.74 -24.32
CA GLY A 254 7.61 24.17 -24.85
C GLY A 254 8.79 23.66 -24.02
N GLU A 255 10.02 24.06 -24.38
CA GLU A 255 11.27 23.45 -23.88
C GLU A 255 11.55 23.67 -22.38
N ASP A 256 10.98 24.72 -21.76
CA ASP A 256 11.22 25.08 -20.34
C ASP A 256 10.04 24.73 -19.40
N SER A 257 9.10 23.90 -19.87
CA SER A 257 7.89 23.57 -19.11
C SER A 257 8.04 22.31 -18.27
N HIS A 258 7.86 22.45 -16.96
CA HIS A 258 7.99 21.36 -15.98
C HIS A 258 6.62 20.99 -15.38
N ASP A 259 6.33 19.70 -15.40
CA ASP A 259 5.24 19.11 -14.61
C ASP A 259 5.81 18.55 -13.31
N HIS A 260 5.16 18.85 -12.20
CA HIS A 260 5.40 18.22 -10.91
C HIS A 260 4.43 17.06 -10.74
N VAL A 261 4.96 15.88 -10.42
CA VAL A 261 4.19 14.67 -10.17
C VAL A 261 4.38 14.27 -8.71
N VAL A 262 3.27 13.97 -8.04
CA VAL A 262 3.23 13.44 -6.69
C VAL A 262 2.58 12.06 -6.72
N GLU A 263 3.21 11.08 -6.10
CA GLU A 263 2.58 9.77 -5.84
C GLU A 263 2.45 9.58 -4.34
N ALA A 264 1.24 9.25 -3.89
CA ALA A 264 0.92 9.00 -2.50
C ALA A 264 0.47 7.55 -2.32
N THR A 265 1.18 6.79 -1.50
CA THR A 265 0.90 5.40 -1.16
C THR A 265 0.69 5.28 0.34
N LEU A 266 -0.49 4.81 0.74
CA LEU A 266 -0.83 4.50 2.12
C LEU A 266 -1.11 3.01 2.23
N LEU A 267 -0.42 2.35 3.15
CA LEU A 267 -0.60 0.93 3.44
C LEU A 267 -1.02 0.75 4.89
N GLY A 268 -1.99 -0.12 5.12
CA GLY A 268 -2.45 -0.43 6.47
C GLY A 268 -3.13 -1.77 6.58
N THR A 269 -3.61 -2.05 7.78
CA THR A 269 -4.45 -3.20 8.10
C THR A 269 -5.80 -2.68 8.54
N SER A 270 -6.84 -3.11 7.82
CA SER A 270 -8.23 -2.90 8.17
C SER A 270 -8.59 -3.71 9.40
N ILE A 271 -9.30 -3.10 10.34
CA ILE A 271 -9.64 -3.69 11.64
C ILE A 271 -11.14 -3.54 11.93
N VAL A 272 -11.66 -4.50 12.70
CA VAL A 272 -13.03 -4.48 13.23
C VAL A 272 -13.01 -4.80 14.71
N SER A 273 -13.92 -4.20 15.47
CA SER A 273 -14.05 -4.49 16.89
C SER A 273 -14.67 -5.87 17.08
N PHE A 274 -14.30 -6.57 18.14
CA PHE A 274 -14.98 -7.81 18.52
C PHE A 274 -15.27 -7.84 20.02
N THR A 275 -16.45 -8.32 20.38
CA THR A 275 -16.80 -8.56 21.77
C THR A 275 -16.15 -9.85 22.24
N LYS A 276 -15.20 -9.73 23.16
CA LYS A 276 -14.55 -10.88 23.78
C LYS A 276 -15.57 -11.64 24.64
N SER A 277 -16.08 -12.77 24.16
CA SER A 277 -16.91 -13.66 24.96
C SER A 277 -16.01 -14.52 25.86
N ALA A 278 -15.43 -13.95 26.93
CA ALA A 278 -14.79 -14.73 27.99
C ALA A 278 -14.57 -13.91 29.27
N ALA A 279 -14.99 -14.49 30.40
CA ALA A 279 -14.68 -14.05 31.76
C ALA A 279 -13.16 -13.87 31.97
N PRO A 280 -12.74 -12.95 32.86
CA PRO A 280 -11.32 -12.64 33.07
C PRO A 280 -10.53 -13.92 33.38
N PRO A 281 -9.30 -14.06 32.84
CA PRO A 281 -8.49 -15.25 33.07
C PRO A 281 -8.30 -15.44 34.57
N ARG A 282 -8.67 -16.61 35.07
CA ARG A 282 -8.41 -17.00 36.45
C ARG A 282 -6.89 -17.04 36.61
N ALA A 283 -6.36 -16.23 37.52
CA ALA A 283 -4.92 -16.12 37.74
C ALA A 283 -4.31 -17.52 37.88
N LEU A 284 -3.33 -17.84 37.02
CA LEU A 284 -2.57 -19.08 37.11
C LEU A 284 -1.88 -19.10 38.47
N THR A 285 -2.16 -20.13 39.28
CA THR A 285 -1.40 -20.43 40.49
C THR A 285 0.04 -20.66 40.07
N ILE A 286 0.93 -19.70 40.35
CA ILE A 286 2.36 -19.82 40.09
C ILE A 286 2.86 -21.05 40.87
N MET A 287 3.37 -22.04 40.16
CA MET A 287 4.12 -23.14 40.76
C MET A 287 5.41 -22.54 41.33
N ARG A 288 5.56 -22.56 42.65
CA ARG A 288 6.84 -22.25 43.29
C ARG A 288 7.83 -23.34 42.92
N LEU A 289 8.85 -22.98 42.16
CA LEU A 289 10.07 -23.79 42.06
C LEU A 289 10.86 -23.52 43.34
N THR A 290 10.83 -24.51 44.24
CA THR A 290 11.74 -24.60 45.39
C THR A 290 13.17 -24.77 44.93
#